data_AF-A0A7C3Y517-F1
#
_entry.id   AF-A0A7C3Y517-F1
#
_cell.length_a   1.000
_cell.length_b   1.000
_cell.length_c   1.000
_cell.angle_alpha   90.00
_cell.angle_beta   90.00
_cell.angle_gamma   90.00
#
_symmetry.space_group_name_H-M   'P 1'
#
loop_
_entity.id
_entity.type
_entity.pdbx_description
1 polymer ?
#
loop_
_entity_poly.entity_id
_entity_poly.type
_entity_poly.pdbx_seq_one_letter_code
_entity_poly.pdbx_strand_id
1 'polypeptide(L)'
;MDGTGACGVNCLTCKLFVDGRCSPCGSGTSEQAAKKQAAQLRLMGGVCPILSCAIDRKVEYCLRDCNSFPCPHFRFGPYPYSDGFLQMQVRRRGGDSEGPPKSQVH
;
A
#
# COMPACT_ATOMS: atom_id res chain seq x y z
N MET A 1 2.45 -17.98 -3.19
CA MET A 1 2.62 -16.51 -3.27
C MET A 1 1.67 -15.93 -2.24
N ASP A 2 2.16 -15.27 -1.19
CA ASP A 2 1.27 -14.70 -0.18
C ASP A 2 0.50 -13.51 -0.76
N GLY A 3 -0.82 -13.56 -0.62
CA GLY A 3 -1.69 -12.50 -1.10
C GLY A 3 -1.82 -11.34 -0.13
N THR A 4 -1.76 -11.62 1.16
CA THR A 4 -1.94 -10.62 2.21
C THR A 4 -0.73 -9.71 2.29
N GLY A 5 -0.95 -8.42 2.04
CA GLY A 5 0.07 -7.41 2.23
C GLY A 5 0.30 -7.10 3.70
N ALA A 6 1.44 -6.50 4.03
CA ALA A 6 1.74 -6.03 5.39
C ALA A 6 0.64 -5.12 5.98
N CYS A 7 -0.11 -4.39 5.14
CA CYS A 7 -1.25 -3.56 5.55
C CYS A 7 -2.55 -4.35 5.82
N GLY A 8 -2.54 -5.68 5.73
CA GLY A 8 -3.71 -6.54 5.91
C GLY A 8 -4.61 -6.68 4.67
N VAL A 9 -4.40 -5.89 3.62
CA VAL A 9 -5.15 -6.04 2.35
C VAL A 9 -4.69 -7.28 1.62
N ASN A 10 -5.62 -8.13 1.18
CA ASN A 10 -5.31 -9.19 0.25
C ASN A 10 -5.07 -8.60 -1.15
N CYS A 11 -3.81 -8.53 -1.56
CA CYS A 11 -3.40 -8.04 -2.86
C CYS A 11 -3.94 -8.88 -4.01
N LEU A 12 -4.27 -10.16 -3.80
CA LEU A 12 -4.82 -11.02 -4.86
C LEU A 12 -6.26 -10.64 -5.21
N THR A 13 -6.98 -9.94 -4.33
CA THR A 13 -8.32 -9.41 -4.61
C THR A 13 -8.29 -7.97 -5.09
N CYS A 14 -7.12 -7.32 -5.08
CA CYS A 14 -6.95 -5.95 -5.55
C CYS A 14 -7.14 -5.85 -7.06
N LYS A 15 -7.91 -4.85 -7.52
CA LYS A 15 -8.18 -4.67 -8.95
C LYS A 15 -6.91 -4.51 -9.79
N LEU A 16 -5.88 -3.83 -9.28
CA LEU A 16 -4.59 -3.72 -9.97
C LEU A 16 -3.86 -5.06 -10.16
N PHE A 17 -4.04 -6.03 -9.25
CA PHE A 17 -3.48 -7.37 -9.42
C PHE A 17 -4.26 -8.14 -10.48
N VAL A 18 -5.60 -8.12 -10.39
CA VAL A 18 -6.50 -8.76 -11.36
C VAL A 18 -6.23 -8.25 -12.78
N ASP A 19 -5.97 -6.96 -12.93
CA ASP A 19 -5.68 -6.33 -14.23
C ASP A 19 -4.20 -6.50 -14.67
N GLY A 20 -3.38 -7.25 -13.93
CA GLY A 20 -1.97 -7.50 -14.28
C GLY A 20 -1.04 -6.29 -14.10
N ARG A 21 -1.48 -5.24 -13.40
CA ARG A 21 -0.76 -3.96 -13.27
C ARG A 21 0.05 -3.83 -11.97
N CYS A 22 -0.11 -4.77 -11.04
CA CYS A 22 0.60 -4.76 -9.76
C CYS A 22 0.78 -6.17 -9.22
N SER A 23 1.96 -6.47 -8.67
CA SER A 23 2.23 -7.70 -7.90
C SER A 23 1.87 -7.55 -6.41
N PRO A 24 1.59 -8.66 -5.69
CA PRO A 24 1.43 -8.66 -4.23
C PRO A 24 2.67 -8.12 -3.51
N CYS A 25 2.46 -7.46 -2.37
CA CYS A 25 3.57 -7.02 -1.52
C CYS A 25 3.97 -8.05 -0.46
N GLY A 26 3.07 -8.96 -0.05
CA GLY A 26 3.36 -9.92 1.02
C GLY A 26 3.52 -9.29 2.40
N SER A 27 3.88 -10.11 3.39
CA SER A 27 4.11 -9.68 4.76
C SER A 27 5.42 -8.89 4.90
N GLY A 28 5.52 -8.02 5.91
CA GLY A 28 6.68 -7.14 6.10
C GLY A 28 7.99 -7.87 6.37
N THR A 29 7.95 -9.15 6.76
CA THR A 29 9.14 -10.00 6.99
C THR A 29 9.49 -10.89 5.80
N SER A 30 8.68 -10.88 4.74
CA SER A 30 8.88 -11.74 3.57
C SER A 30 9.91 -11.18 2.58
N GLU A 31 10.57 -12.08 1.85
CA GLU A 31 11.41 -11.69 0.70
C GLU A 31 10.59 -10.98 -0.39
N GLN A 32 9.31 -11.33 -0.53
CA GLN A 32 8.40 -10.67 -1.47
C GLN A 32 8.23 -9.18 -1.13
N ALA A 33 8.12 -8.82 0.15
CA ALA A 33 8.03 -7.43 0.59
C ALA A 33 9.29 -6.64 0.25
N ALA A 34 10.48 -7.20 0.51
CA ALA A 34 11.74 -6.58 0.14
C ALA A 34 11.84 -6.35 -1.39
N LYS A 35 11.50 -7.36 -2.19
CA LYS A 35 11.45 -7.24 -3.67
C LYS A 35 10.45 -6.18 -4.12
N LYS A 36 9.28 -6.11 -3.48
CA LYS A 36 8.25 -5.13 -3.82
C LYS A 36 8.67 -3.71 -3.48
N GLN A 37 9.26 -3.49 -2.29
CA GLN A 37 9.75 -2.18 -1.87
C GLN A 37 10.85 -1.68 -2.82
N ALA A 38 11.81 -2.55 -3.17
CA ALA A 38 12.85 -2.21 -4.14
C ALA A 38 12.27 -1.85 -5.53
N ALA A 39 11.29 -2.61 -6.00
CA ALA A 39 10.61 -2.32 -7.26
C ALA A 39 9.83 -0.99 -7.22
N GLN A 40 9.17 -0.67 -6.10
CA GLN A 40 8.47 0.61 -5.92
C GLN A 40 9.46 1.78 -6.00
N LEU A 41 10.57 1.71 -5.26
CA LEU A 41 11.60 2.75 -5.28
C LEU A 41 12.16 2.95 -6.71
N ARG A 42 12.53 1.86 -7.39
CA ARG A 42 13.08 1.90 -8.75
C ARG A 42 12.10 2.46 -9.79
N LEU A 43 10.83 2.07 -9.73
CA LEU A 43 9.85 2.38 -10.78
C LEU A 43 9.07 3.67 -10.52
N MET A 44 8.98 4.11 -9.26
CA MET A 44 8.10 5.22 -8.86
C MET A 44 8.82 6.35 -8.14
N GLY A 45 10.09 6.19 -7.77
CA GLY A 45 10.81 7.16 -6.93
C GLY A 45 10.29 7.24 -5.49
N GLY A 46 9.44 6.30 -5.06
CA GLY A 46 8.85 6.27 -3.72
C GLY A 46 8.33 4.89 -3.35
N VAL A 47 8.17 4.65 -2.05
CA VAL A 47 7.74 3.36 -1.47
C VAL A 47 6.40 3.48 -0.77
N CYS A 48 5.66 2.37 -0.64
CA CYS A 48 4.50 2.34 0.26
C CYS A 48 4.98 2.55 1.71
N PRO A 49 4.50 3.59 2.41
CA PRO A 49 4.98 3.90 3.76
C PRO A 49 4.63 2.80 4.77
N ILE A 50 3.48 2.11 4.61
CA ILE A 50 3.13 0.98 5.48
C ILE A 50 4.07 -0.20 5.24
N LEU A 51 4.36 -0.53 3.98
CA LEU A 51 5.26 -1.63 3.64
C LEU A 51 6.68 -1.36 4.15
N SER A 52 7.19 -0.15 3.95
CA SER A 52 8.51 0.26 4.46
C SER A 52 8.58 0.13 5.98
N CYS A 53 7.61 0.73 6.68
CA CYS A 53 7.56 0.67 8.14
C CYS A 53 7.47 -0.77 8.66
N ALA A 54 6.71 -1.64 7.99
CA ALA A 54 6.60 -3.05 8.36
C ALA A 54 7.92 -3.81 8.16
N ILE A 55 8.64 -3.56 7.06
CA ILE A 55 9.97 -4.13 6.81
C ILE A 55 10.97 -3.65 7.87
N ASP A 56 11.05 -2.34 8.09
CA ASP A 56 12.02 -1.71 8.99
C ASP A 56 11.81 -2.18 10.44
N ARG A 57 10.55 -2.31 10.87
CA ARG A 57 10.18 -2.77 12.21
C ARG A 57 10.05 -4.29 12.33
N LYS A 58 10.28 -5.04 11.25
CA LYS A 58 10.12 -6.51 11.18
C LYS A 58 8.74 -6.99 11.65
N VAL A 59 7.70 -6.29 11.23
CA VAL A 59 6.29 -6.60 11.51
C VAL A 59 5.72 -7.38 10.32
N GLU A 60 5.18 -8.58 10.57
CA GLU A 60 4.63 -9.42 9.50
C GLU A 60 3.34 -8.81 8.92
N TYR A 61 2.31 -8.62 9.75
CA TYR A 61 1.07 -7.93 9.34
C TYR A 61 0.68 -6.85 10.35
N CYS A 62 0.56 -5.60 9.92
CA CYS A 62 0.28 -4.49 10.82
C CYS A 62 -1.04 -4.63 11.59
N LEU A 63 -2.09 -5.18 10.97
CA LEU A 63 -3.40 -5.35 11.64
C LEU A 63 -3.35 -6.38 12.78
N ARG A 64 -2.44 -7.35 12.70
CA ARG A 64 -2.30 -8.45 13.67
C ARG A 64 -1.20 -8.17 14.70
N ASP A 65 -0.06 -7.65 14.23
CA ASP A 65 1.22 -7.68 14.96
C ASP A 65 1.74 -6.31 15.39
N CYS A 66 1.19 -5.20 14.86
CA CYS A 66 1.68 -3.87 15.23
C CYS A 66 1.05 -3.41 16.55
N ASN A 67 1.84 -3.36 17.62
CA ASN A 67 1.40 -2.87 18.94
C ASN A 67 0.89 -1.42 18.94
N SER A 68 1.22 -0.63 17.92
CA SER A 68 0.76 0.75 17.77
C SER A 68 -0.48 0.88 16.88
N PHE A 69 -1.05 -0.23 16.40
CA PHE A 69 -2.23 -0.21 15.55
C PHE A 69 -3.47 0.24 16.35
N PRO A 70 -4.31 1.16 15.84
CA PRO A 70 -4.18 1.88 14.57
C PRO A 70 -3.16 3.04 14.66
N CYS A 71 -2.08 2.97 13.88
CA CYS A 71 -0.97 3.91 13.93
C CYS A 71 -1.15 5.08 12.92
N PRO A 72 -0.30 6.13 12.97
CA PRO A 72 -0.39 7.28 12.06
C PRO A 72 -0.42 6.92 10.56
N HIS A 73 0.26 5.84 10.14
CA HIS A 73 0.20 5.41 8.74
C HIS A 73 -1.19 4.96 8.29
N PHE A 74 -2.02 4.43 9.19
CA PHE A 74 -3.40 4.05 8.90
C PHE A 74 -4.38 5.21 9.09
N ARG A 75 -4.09 6.14 10.03
CA ARG A 75 -4.97 7.29 10.30
C ARG A 75 -4.82 8.42 9.29
N PHE A 76 -3.58 8.72 8.90
CA PHE A 76 -3.24 9.90 8.10
C PHE A 76 -2.47 9.53 6.82
N GLY A 77 -2.01 8.29 6.69
CA GLY A 77 -1.25 7.85 5.55
C GLY A 77 -2.13 7.57 4.32
N PRO A 78 -1.51 7.53 3.12
CA PRO A 78 -2.23 7.39 1.86
C PRO A 78 -2.84 5.99 1.61
N TYR A 79 -2.72 5.04 2.55
CA TYR A 79 -3.11 3.64 2.37
C TYR A 79 -3.71 3.10 3.68
N PRO A 80 -4.53 2.03 3.67
CA PRO A 80 -5.00 1.28 2.50
C PRO A 80 -6.34 1.76 1.90
N TYR A 81 -7.09 2.66 2.54
CA TYR A 81 -8.42 3.10 2.09
C TYR A 81 -8.60 4.61 2.00
N SER A 82 -7.49 5.38 2.02
CA SER A 82 -7.56 6.83 1.81
C SER A 82 -7.80 7.18 0.34
N ASP A 83 -8.09 8.46 0.07
CA ASP A 83 -8.11 8.99 -1.30
C ASP A 83 -6.81 8.71 -2.06
N GLY A 84 -5.66 8.72 -1.40
CA GLY A 84 -4.38 8.36 -2.03
C GLY A 84 -4.37 6.95 -2.63
N PHE A 85 -5.03 5.99 -1.97
CA PHE A 85 -5.17 4.63 -2.48
C PHE A 85 -6.14 4.57 -3.65
N LEU A 86 -7.29 5.23 -3.54
CA LEU A 86 -8.29 5.27 -4.61
C LEU A 86 -7.73 5.97 -5.87
N GLN A 87 -7.02 7.08 -5.70
CA GLN A 87 -6.35 7.79 -6.79
C GLN A 87 -5.26 6.94 -7.44
N MET A 88 -4.50 6.18 -6.66
CA MET A 88 -3.55 5.21 -7.21
C MET A 88 -4.26 4.16 -8.08
N GLN A 89 -5.45 3.68 -7.66
CA GLN A 89 -6.24 2.75 -8.46
C GLN A 89 -6.69 3.38 -9.79
N VAL A 90 -7.25 4.60 -9.75
CA VAL A 90 -7.71 5.33 -10.95
C VAL A 90 -6.57 5.53 -11.95
N ARG A 91 -5.48 6.18 -11.51
CA ARG A 91 -4.31 6.48 -12.36
C ARG A 91 -3.75 5.23 -13.02
N ARG A 92 -3.58 4.16 -12.26
CA ARG A 92 -2.95 2.94 -12.77
C ARG A 92 -3.85 2.12 -13.67
N ARG A 93 -5.17 2.28 -13.62
CA ARG A 93 -6.10 1.64 -14.57
C ARG A 93 -6.29 2.46 -15.85
N GLY A 94 -5.62 3.60 -15.98
CA GLY A 94 -5.74 4.48 -17.15
C GLY A 94 -6.93 5.41 -17.12
N GLY A 95 -7.53 5.62 -15.94
CA GLY A 95 -8.51 6.69 -15.75
C GLY A 95 -7.82 8.04 -15.56
N ASP A 96 -8.47 9.10 -16.02
CA ASP A 96 -8.07 10.46 -15.65
C ASP A 96 -8.23 10.60 -14.14
N SER A 97 -7.22 11.16 -13.48
CA SER A 97 -7.31 11.41 -12.05
C SER A 97 -8.34 12.52 -11.87
N GLU A 98 -9.53 12.23 -11.32
CA GLU A 98 -10.26 13.30 -10.65
C GLU A 98 -9.32 13.79 -9.55
N GLY A 99 -8.76 14.99 -9.68
CA GLY A 99 -7.93 15.56 -8.62
C GLY A 99 -8.69 15.51 -7.29
N PRO A 100 -7.99 15.46 -6.14
CA PRO A 100 -8.66 15.45 -4.85
C PRO A 100 -9.68 16.60 -4.80
N PRO A 101 -10.89 16.40 -4.23
CA PRO A 101 -11.79 17.51 -4.00
C PRO A 101 -11.01 18.56 -3.22
N LYS A 102 -10.95 19.79 -3.74
CA LYS A 102 -10.33 20.91 -3.04
C LYS A 102 -10.95 20.93 -1.65
N SER A 103 -10.17 20.65 -0.62
CA SER A 103 -10.65 20.74 0.75
C SER A 103 -11.25 22.12 0.93
N GLN A 104 -12.58 22.20 1.09
CA GLN A 104 -13.20 23.40 1.62
C GLN A 104 -12.65 23.54 3.04
N VAL A 105 -11.68 24.43 3.17
CA VAL A 105 -11.24 24.96 4.45
C VAL A 105 -12.44 25.74 4.99
N HIS A 106 -13.06 25.20 6.04
CA HIS A 106 -13.87 25.97 6.98
C HIS A 106 -13.12 26.06 8.30
#